data_AF-A0A3P7N5C7-F1
#
_entry.id   AF-A0A3P7N5C7-F1
#
_cell.length_a   1.000
_cell.length_b   1.000
_cell.length_c   1.000
_cell.angle_alpha   90.00
_cell.angle_beta   90.00
_cell.angle_gamma   90.00
#
_symmetry.space_group_name_H-M   'P 1'
#
loop_
_entity.id
_entity.type
_entity.pdbx_description
1 polymer ?
#
loop_
_entity_poly.entity_id
_entity_poly.type
_entity_poly.pdbx_seq_one_letter_code
_entity_poly.pdbx_strand_id
1 'polypeptide(L)'
;MRFLPSESIQPVRMDDVFDTAKSFKSMELELADLEWQRNVRTIALSGEREGIYAGFESQLQKVFDKGLCAGFDAVKELSELRGRLMAVNGQLCDRTVDLGPISEINGLEREIITEVSRHPTRSDNDREADPMRALNMKTLNLIEKVD
;
A
#
# COMPACT_ATOMS: atom_id res chain seq x y z
N MET A 1 -31.90 65.03 56.30
CA MET A 1 -30.69 64.17 56.20
C MET A 1 -31.11 62.83 55.64
N ARG A 2 -30.66 62.46 54.43
CA ARG A 2 -30.85 61.11 53.87
C ARG A 2 -29.57 60.32 54.13
N PHE A 3 -29.68 59.19 54.83
CA PHE A 3 -28.57 58.26 55.03
C PHE A 3 -28.43 57.38 53.78
N LEU A 4 -27.21 57.28 53.25
CA LEU A 4 -26.87 56.32 52.19
C LEU A 4 -26.75 54.91 52.79
N PRO A 5 -27.17 53.85 52.08
CA PRO A 5 -26.94 52.49 52.51
C PRO A 5 -25.47 52.12 52.31
N SER A 6 -24.82 51.68 53.38
CA SER A 6 -23.49 51.07 53.35
C SER A 6 -23.56 49.73 52.59
N GLU A 7 -22.94 49.67 51.42
CA GLU A 7 -22.67 48.39 50.75
C GLU A 7 -21.74 47.56 51.64
N SER A 8 -22.27 46.44 52.13
CA SER A 8 -21.49 45.42 52.80
C SER A 8 -20.61 44.70 51.76
N ILE A 9 -19.34 45.08 51.68
CA ILE A 9 -18.33 44.29 50.97
C ILE A 9 -18.19 42.99 51.77
N GLN A 10 -18.73 41.89 51.24
CA GLN A 10 -18.51 40.59 51.85
C GLN A 10 -17.03 40.20 51.71
N PRO A 11 -16.38 39.71 52.77
CA PRO A 11 -15.02 39.21 52.68
C PRO A 11 -15.00 37.96 51.79
N VAL A 12 -14.25 38.01 50.69
CA VAL A 12 -13.95 36.83 49.87
C VAL A 12 -13.25 35.82 50.79
N ARG A 13 -13.87 34.65 51.00
CA ARG A 13 -13.29 33.58 51.81
C ARG A 13 -12.03 33.08 51.11
N MET A 14 -10.91 33.03 51.83
CA MET A 14 -9.65 32.50 51.30
C MET A 14 -9.74 31.03 50.86
N ASP A 15 -10.76 30.30 51.30
CA ASP A 15 -11.05 28.92 50.87
C ASP A 15 -11.43 28.84 49.38
N ASP A 16 -12.05 29.87 48.79
CA ASP A 16 -12.48 29.88 47.38
C ASP A 16 -11.29 29.97 46.39
N VAL A 17 -10.13 30.48 46.85
CA VAL A 17 -8.91 30.64 46.04
C VAL A 17 -8.17 29.31 45.86
N PHE A 18 -8.35 28.36 46.78
CA PHE A 18 -7.73 27.03 46.69
C PHE A 18 -8.62 26.00 45.98
N ASP A 19 -9.94 26.22 45.95
CA ASP A 19 -10.86 25.37 45.19
C ASP A 19 -10.77 25.61 43.68
N THR A 20 -10.42 26.83 43.25
CA THR A 20 -10.08 27.14 41.85
C THR A 20 -8.77 26.48 41.40
N ALA A 21 -7.78 26.30 42.28
CA ALA A 21 -6.55 25.59 41.96
C ALA A 21 -6.75 24.06 41.81
N LYS A 22 -7.68 23.46 42.57
CA LYS A 22 -8.12 22.07 42.35
C LYS A 22 -8.90 21.92 41.04
N SER A 23 -9.75 22.90 40.72
CA SER A 23 -10.47 22.96 39.44
C SER A 23 -9.54 23.06 38.24
N PHE A 24 -8.43 23.81 38.33
CA PHE A 24 -7.47 23.94 37.24
C PHE A 24 -6.72 22.64 36.97
N LYS A 25 -6.27 21.94 38.02
CA LYS A 25 -5.64 20.61 37.88
C LYS A 25 -6.60 19.56 37.33
N SER A 26 -7.88 19.62 37.70
CA SER A 26 -8.93 18.77 37.13
C SER A 26 -9.12 19.04 35.63
N MET A 27 -9.16 20.32 35.25
CA MET A 27 -9.29 20.73 33.85
C MET A 27 -8.07 20.34 33.00
N GLU A 28 -6.86 20.48 33.54
CA GLU A 28 -5.63 20.06 32.87
C GLU A 28 -5.59 18.54 32.65
N LEU A 29 -6.05 17.75 33.64
CA LEU A 29 -6.15 16.30 33.51
C LEU A 29 -7.19 15.87 32.47
N GLU A 30 -8.35 16.54 32.42
CA GLU A 30 -9.37 16.29 31.40
C GLU A 30 -8.89 16.65 30.00
N LEU A 31 -8.16 17.76 29.85
CA LEU A 31 -7.54 18.15 28.57
C LEU A 31 -6.49 17.12 28.13
N ALA A 32 -5.67 16.64 29.05
CA ALA A 32 -4.67 15.60 28.77
C ALA A 32 -5.33 14.29 28.35
N ASP A 33 -6.44 13.88 28.96
CA ASP A 33 -7.17 12.67 28.57
C ASP A 33 -7.81 12.81 27.19
N LEU A 34 -8.40 13.98 26.88
CA LEU A 34 -8.93 14.25 25.54
C LEU A 34 -7.85 14.24 24.46
N GLU A 35 -6.70 14.85 24.73
CA GLU A 35 -5.56 14.84 23.82
C GLU A 35 -5.00 13.43 23.64
N TRP A 36 -4.90 12.66 24.72
CA TRP A 36 -4.51 11.25 24.67
C TRP A 36 -5.46 10.43 23.78
N GLN A 37 -6.77 10.56 23.98
CA GLN A 37 -7.76 9.86 23.17
C GLN A 37 -7.68 10.24 21.69
N ARG A 38 -7.44 11.52 21.38
CA ARG A 38 -7.23 12.00 20.00
C ARG A 38 -5.97 11.40 19.39
N ASN A 39 -4.88 11.36 20.14
CA ASN A 39 -3.61 10.81 19.69
C ASN A 39 -3.71 9.30 19.46
N VAL A 40 -4.33 8.55 20.38
CA VAL A 40 -4.59 7.11 20.23
C VAL A 40 -5.41 6.83 18.97
N ARG A 41 -6.46 7.60 18.71
CA ARG A 41 -7.26 7.45 17.48
C ARG A 41 -6.42 7.70 16.23
N THR A 42 -5.56 8.72 16.26
CA THR A 42 -4.69 9.07 15.14
C THR A 42 -3.66 7.98 14.85
N ILE A 43 -3.05 7.42 15.90
CA ILE A 43 -2.11 6.30 15.80
C ILE A 43 -2.83 5.06 15.24
N ALA A 44 -4.02 4.74 15.72
CA ALA A 44 -4.80 3.60 15.23
C ALA A 44 -5.10 3.72 13.72
N LEU A 45 -5.57 4.88 13.28
CA LEU A 45 -5.83 5.15 11.85
C LEU A 45 -4.55 5.08 11.01
N SER A 46 -3.43 5.61 11.53
CA SER A 46 -2.14 5.50 10.83
C SER A 46 -1.68 4.05 10.69
N GLY A 47 -1.83 3.25 11.76
CA GLY A 47 -1.47 1.84 11.75
C GLY A 47 -2.35 1.01 10.82
N GLU A 48 -3.66 1.29 10.75
CA GLU A 48 -4.56 0.65 9.79
C GLU A 48 -4.13 0.95 8.35
N ARG A 49 -3.86 2.22 8.05
CA ARG A 49 -3.39 2.66 6.73
C ARG A 49 -2.07 2.00 6.35
N GLU A 50 -1.11 1.96 7.27
CA GLU A 50 0.19 1.30 7.06
C GLU A 50 0.03 -0.20 6.82
N GLY A 51 -0.83 -0.87 7.59
CA GLY A 51 -1.15 -2.28 7.39
C GLY A 51 -1.74 -2.57 6.01
N ILE A 52 -2.62 -1.70 5.52
CA ILE A 52 -3.18 -1.79 4.15
C ILE A 52 -2.07 -1.66 3.11
N TYR A 53 -1.20 -0.64 3.24
CA TYR A 53 -0.09 -0.44 2.29
C TYR A 53 0.90 -1.60 2.29
N ALA A 54 1.30 -2.09 3.47
CA ALA A 54 2.19 -3.24 3.58
C ALA A 54 1.58 -4.50 2.95
N GLY A 55 0.26 -4.68 3.08
CA GLY A 55 -0.48 -5.75 2.41
C GLY A 55 -0.39 -5.66 0.89
N PHE A 56 -0.63 -4.47 0.32
CA PHE A 56 -0.50 -4.23 -1.12
C PHE A 56 0.92 -4.44 -1.63
N GLU A 57 1.92 -3.91 -0.93
CA GLU A 57 3.32 -4.05 -1.31
C GLU A 57 3.76 -5.51 -1.30
N SER A 58 3.36 -6.28 -0.28
CA SER A 58 3.65 -7.72 -0.22
C SER A 58 3.01 -8.51 -1.37
N GLN A 59 1.77 -8.18 -1.74
CA GLN A 59 1.11 -8.83 -2.88
C GLN A 59 1.77 -8.45 -4.20
N LEU A 60 2.10 -7.17 -4.39
CA LEU A 60 2.76 -6.69 -5.60
C LEU A 60 4.12 -7.37 -5.79
N GLN A 61 4.91 -7.48 -4.71
CA GLN A 61 6.19 -8.17 -4.73
C GLN A 61 6.04 -9.63 -5.15
N LYS A 62 5.06 -10.36 -4.59
CA LYS A 62 4.81 -11.76 -4.95
C LYS A 62 4.45 -11.95 -6.43
N VAL A 63 3.67 -11.04 -7.00
CA VAL A 63 3.30 -11.10 -8.42
C VAL A 63 4.51 -10.76 -9.29
N PHE A 64 5.29 -9.76 -8.90
CA PHE A 64 6.52 -9.39 -9.57
C PHE A 64 7.53 -10.53 -9.60
N ASP A 65 7.80 -11.16 -8.45
CA ASP A 65 8.74 -12.28 -8.34
C ASP A 65 8.33 -13.46 -9.23
N LYS A 66 7.03 -13.79 -9.25
CA LYS A 66 6.50 -14.83 -10.15
C LYS A 66 6.72 -14.49 -11.62
N GLY A 67 6.43 -13.26 -12.02
CA GLY A 67 6.65 -12.79 -13.39
C GLY A 67 8.13 -12.83 -13.78
N LEU A 68 9.01 -12.43 -12.85
CA LEU A 68 10.46 -12.44 -13.06
C LEU A 68 10.99 -13.88 -13.24
N CYS A 69 10.58 -14.82 -12.38
CA CYS A 69 10.94 -16.23 -12.51
C CYS A 69 10.48 -16.81 -13.86
N ALA A 70 9.22 -16.59 -14.23
CA ALA A 70 8.69 -17.06 -15.52
C ALA A 70 9.46 -16.46 -16.72
N GLY A 71 9.85 -15.20 -16.63
CA GLY A 71 10.69 -14.55 -17.64
C GLY A 71 12.07 -15.18 -17.76
N PHE A 72 12.74 -15.47 -16.64
CA PHE A 72 14.03 -16.16 -16.65
C PHE A 72 13.93 -17.59 -17.20
N ASP A 73 12.89 -18.33 -16.85
CA ASP A 73 12.66 -19.68 -17.36
C ASP A 73 12.45 -19.67 -18.87
N ALA A 74 11.65 -18.73 -19.39
CA ALA A 74 11.43 -18.58 -20.84
C ALA A 74 12.72 -18.25 -21.60
N VAL A 75 13.54 -17.32 -21.09
CA VAL A 75 14.83 -16.97 -21.70
C VAL A 75 15.78 -18.16 -21.67
N LYS A 76 15.81 -18.92 -20.58
CA LYS A 76 16.62 -20.13 -20.47
C LYS A 76 16.21 -21.15 -21.53
N GLU A 77 14.92 -21.48 -21.64
CA GLU A 77 14.43 -22.43 -22.65
C GLU A 77 14.78 -22.01 -24.08
N LEU A 78 14.64 -20.71 -24.38
CA LEU A 78 14.97 -20.15 -25.69
C LEU A 78 16.48 -20.26 -25.97
N SER A 79 17.32 -19.97 -24.96
CA SER A 79 18.77 -20.11 -25.07
C SER A 79 19.21 -21.57 -25.26
N GLU A 80 18.56 -22.52 -24.60
CA GLU A 80 18.80 -23.96 -24.79
C GLU A 80 18.38 -24.42 -26.18
N LEU A 81 17.23 -23.97 -26.66
CA LEU A 81 16.77 -24.27 -28.02
C LEU A 81 17.75 -23.74 -29.06
N ARG A 82 18.24 -22.51 -28.88
CA ARG A 82 19.28 -21.91 -29.72
C ARG A 82 20.58 -22.72 -29.69
N GLY A 83 21.02 -23.15 -28.51
CA GLY A 83 22.20 -24.00 -28.36
C GLY A 83 22.06 -25.34 -29.08
N ARG A 84 20.90 -26.01 -28.94
CA ARG A 84 20.59 -27.25 -29.67
C ARG A 84 20.58 -27.03 -31.18
N LEU A 85 19.98 -25.94 -31.65
CA LEU A 85 19.95 -25.61 -33.07
C LEU A 85 21.36 -25.37 -33.62
N MET A 86 22.21 -24.62 -32.90
CA MET A 86 23.60 -24.42 -33.29
C MET A 86 24.41 -25.73 -33.29
N ALA A 87 24.16 -26.64 -32.36
CA ALA A 87 24.83 -27.95 -32.34
C ALA A 87 24.45 -28.81 -33.57
N VAL A 88 23.17 -28.81 -33.95
CA VAL A 88 22.68 -29.49 -35.17
C VAL A 88 23.26 -28.82 -36.43
N ASN A 89 23.26 -27.49 -36.49
CA ASN A 89 23.82 -26.76 -37.64
C ASN A 89 25.35 -26.91 -37.75
N GLY A 90 26.06 -26.99 -36.62
CA GLY A 90 27.50 -27.25 -36.57
C GLY A 90 27.86 -28.64 -37.11
N GLN A 91 26.98 -29.63 -36.97
CA GLN A 91 27.14 -30.95 -37.59
C GLN A 91 26.82 -30.96 -39.09
N LEU A 92 26.01 -30.02 -39.58
CA LEU A 92 25.67 -29.86 -41.01
C LEU A 92 26.66 -28.96 -41.77
N CYS A 93 27.70 -28.43 -41.11
CA CYS A 93 28.63 -27.44 -41.65
C CYS A 93 29.56 -27.96 -42.77
N ASP A 94 29.35 -29.17 -43.27
CA ASP A 94 29.98 -29.69 -44.49
C ASP A 94 29.13 -29.42 -45.76
N ARG A 95 27.88 -28.94 -45.63
CA ARG A 95 27.01 -28.60 -46.76
C ARG A 95 26.16 -27.36 -46.47
N THR A 96 26.64 -26.20 -46.88
CA THR A 96 25.88 -24.97 -47.20
C THR A 96 24.49 -24.87 -46.52
N VAL A 97 24.42 -24.42 -45.26
CA VAL A 97 23.13 -24.37 -44.54
C VAL A 97 22.59 -22.96 -44.41
N ASP A 98 21.32 -22.86 -44.78
CA ASP A 98 20.40 -21.75 -44.60
C ASP A 98 20.24 -21.36 -43.12
N LEU A 99 20.51 -20.09 -42.81
CA LEU A 99 20.41 -19.51 -41.47
C LEU A 99 18.97 -19.12 -41.08
N GLY A 100 17.99 -19.35 -41.97
CA GLY A 100 16.57 -19.05 -41.79
C GLY A 100 16.00 -19.36 -40.39
N PRO A 101 16.21 -20.57 -39.83
CA PRO A 101 15.68 -20.95 -38.53
C PRO A 101 16.23 -20.12 -37.36
N ILE A 102 17.49 -19.68 -37.44
CA ILE A 102 18.11 -18.83 -36.39
C ILE A 102 17.53 -17.42 -36.44
N SER A 103 17.29 -16.89 -37.64
CA SER A 103 16.64 -15.58 -37.81
C SER A 103 15.18 -15.57 -37.35
N GLU A 104 14.44 -16.67 -37.53
CA GLU A 104 13.07 -16.82 -37.02
C GLU A 104 13.03 -16.84 -35.50
N ILE A 105 13.96 -17.54 -34.84
CA ILE A 105 14.09 -17.54 -33.38
C ILE A 105 14.39 -16.14 -32.84
N ASN A 106 15.32 -15.41 -33.47
CA ASN A 106 15.61 -14.01 -33.11
C ASN A 106 14.42 -13.06 -33.41
N GLY A 107 13.53 -13.45 -34.33
CA GLY A 107 12.28 -12.76 -34.61
C GLY A 107 11.27 -12.97 -33.47
N LEU A 108 11.04 -14.24 -33.11
CA LEU A 108 10.18 -14.66 -32.00
C LEU A 108 10.62 -14.06 -30.65
N GLU A 109 11.92 -14.06 -30.36
CA GLU A 109 12.46 -13.45 -29.14
C GLU A 109 12.11 -11.95 -29.06
N ARG A 110 12.27 -11.23 -30.18
CA ARG A 110 11.90 -9.80 -30.23
C ARG A 110 10.41 -9.61 -30.13
N GLU A 111 9.60 -10.42 -30.79
CA GLU A 111 8.14 -10.35 -30.72
C GLU A 111 7.64 -10.57 -29.29
N ILE A 112 8.14 -11.59 -28.59
CA ILE A 112 7.83 -11.86 -27.18
C ILE A 112 8.21 -10.67 -26.29
N ILE A 113 9.41 -10.10 -26.46
CA ILE A 113 9.83 -8.91 -25.71
C ILE A 113 8.89 -7.73 -25.98
N THR A 114 8.47 -7.53 -27.23
CA THR A 114 7.59 -6.41 -27.60
C THR A 114 6.18 -6.62 -27.05
N GLU A 115 5.69 -7.84 -27.06
CA GLU A 115 4.33 -8.17 -26.61
C GLU A 115 4.22 -8.16 -25.08
N VAL A 116 5.22 -8.68 -24.36
CA VAL A 116 5.34 -8.52 -22.90
C VAL A 116 5.44 -7.04 -22.50
N SER A 117 6.09 -6.21 -23.32
CA SER A 117 6.19 -4.77 -23.09
C SER A 117 4.88 -4.01 -23.39
N ARG A 118 4.02 -4.54 -24.29
CA ARG A 118 2.73 -3.93 -24.66
C ARG A 118 1.58 -4.34 -23.76
N HIS A 119 1.61 -5.57 -23.26
CA HIS A 119 0.57 -6.14 -22.42
C HIS A 119 1.19 -6.81 -21.19
N PRO A 120 1.33 -6.09 -20.05
CA PRO A 120 1.38 -6.75 -18.76
C PRO A 120 0.01 -7.43 -18.58
N THR A 121 -0.12 -8.69 -18.96
CA THR A 121 -1.41 -9.35 -19.07
C THR A 121 -2.10 -9.41 -17.71
N ARG A 122 -3.18 -8.63 -17.65
CA ARG A 122 -4.45 -8.95 -17.00
C ARG A 122 -4.60 -10.46 -16.87
N SER A 123 -4.35 -10.96 -15.67
CA SER A 123 -4.49 -12.37 -15.31
C SER A 123 -5.98 -12.73 -15.40
N ASP A 124 -6.34 -13.55 -16.38
CA ASP A 124 -7.58 -14.30 -16.41
C ASP A 124 -7.55 -15.33 -15.29
N ASN A 125 -7.89 -14.91 -14.08
CA ASN A 125 -8.31 -15.77 -12.98
C ASN A 125 -9.65 -15.24 -12.43
N ASP A 126 -10.65 -15.16 -13.31
CA ASP A 126 -12.05 -15.07 -12.92
C ASP A 126 -12.47 -16.42 -12.31
N ARG A 127 -12.25 -16.63 -11.01
CA ARG A 127 -13.07 -17.55 -10.18
C ARG A 127 -12.80 -17.61 -8.69
N GLU A 128 -12.13 -16.65 -8.09
CA GLU A 128 -12.16 -16.51 -6.63
C GLU A 128 -12.76 -15.14 -6.31
N ALA A 129 -13.95 -15.18 -5.71
CA ALA A 129 -14.71 -14.00 -5.32
C ALA A 129 -13.79 -13.08 -4.50
N ASP A 130 -13.33 -12.01 -5.15
CA ASP A 130 -12.32 -11.12 -4.63
C ASP A 130 -12.82 -10.42 -3.36
N PRO A 131 -12.37 -10.81 -2.15
CA PRO A 131 -12.78 -10.14 -0.92
C PRO A 131 -12.29 -8.68 -0.90
N MET A 132 -11.31 -8.33 -1.76
CA MET A 132 -10.80 -6.96 -1.90
C MET A 132 -11.80 -6.04 -2.60
N ARG A 133 -12.65 -6.52 -3.54
CA ARG A 133 -13.71 -5.66 -4.11
C ARG A 133 -14.77 -5.30 -3.09
N ALA A 134 -15.10 -6.23 -2.19
CA ALA A 134 -16.05 -5.98 -1.10
C ALA A 134 -15.47 -5.02 -0.05
N LEU A 135 -14.17 -5.13 0.27
CA LEU A 135 -13.46 -4.17 1.11
C LEU A 135 -13.36 -2.79 0.45
N ASN A 136 -13.05 -2.72 -0.84
CA ASN A 136 -12.88 -1.44 -1.54
C ASN A 136 -14.15 -0.59 -1.52
N MET A 137 -15.32 -1.18 -1.76
CA MET A 137 -16.61 -0.46 -1.67
C MET A 137 -16.97 -0.06 -0.23
N LYS A 138 -16.66 -0.90 0.77
CA LYS A 138 -17.00 -0.60 2.17
C LYS A 138 -16.11 0.49 2.76
N THR A 139 -14.83 0.52 2.36
CA THR A 139 -13.84 1.51 2.83
C THR A 139 -14.06 2.86 2.16
N LEU A 140 -14.38 2.89 0.85
CA LEU A 140 -14.76 4.13 0.16
C LEU A 140 -16.02 4.78 0.76
N ASN A 141 -17.04 3.98 1.11
CA ASN A 141 -18.26 4.46 1.78
C ASN A 141 -18.04 4.96 3.23
N LEU A 142 -16.94 4.55 3.87
CA LEU A 142 -16.56 5.00 5.22
C LEU A 142 -15.78 6.32 5.17
N ILE A 143 -15.00 6.53 4.11
CA ILE A 143 -14.25 7.77 3.87
C ILE A 143 -15.21 8.90 3.45
N GLU A 144 -16.22 8.63 2.62
CA GLU A 144 -17.19 9.63 2.15
C GLU A 144 -18.18 10.09 3.25
N LYS A 145 -18.25 9.40 4.39
CA LYS A 145 -19.13 9.75 5.53
C LYS A 145 -18.43 10.57 6.63
N VAL A 146 -17.16 10.92 6.44
CA VAL A 146 -16.35 11.64 7.44
C VAL A 146 -16.14 13.12 7.06
N ASP A 147 -16.61 13.56 5.89
CA ASP A 147 -16.81 14.98 5.53
C ASP A 147 -18.25 15.44 5.81
#